data_AF-A0A1B6F928-F1
#
_entry.id   AF-A0A1B6F928-F1
#
_cell.length_a   1.000
_cell.length_b   1.000
_cell.length_c   1.000
_cell.angle_alpha   90.00
_cell.angle_beta   90.00
_cell.angle_gamma   90.00
#
_symmetry.space_group_name_H-M   'P 1'
#
loop_
_entity.id
_entity.type
_entity.pdbx_description
1 polymer ?
#
loop_
_entity_poly.entity_id
_entity_poly.type
_entity_poly.pdbx_seq_one_letter_code
_entity_poly.pdbx_strand_id
1 'polypeptide(L)'
;YNNYMNGVDKQDQQLSSFPVMRRYAKGYKKIFFYLFDVTLFNTYVVHKEITKTKKHFSDFRVDVAEQILETIQLPERPGKGRPSNAADSPLRLQAKSWRHCRKNPSHN
;
A
#
# COMPACT_ATOMS: atom_id res chain seq x y z
N TYR A 1 29.32 29.43 -6.39
CA TYR A 1 29.58 28.07 -6.88
C TYR A 1 28.96 27.01 -5.97
N ASN A 2 29.33 26.91 -4.69
CA ASN A 2 28.80 25.89 -3.76
C ASN A 2 27.30 25.98 -3.41
N ASN A 3 26.65 27.12 -3.62
CA ASN A 3 25.26 27.31 -3.18
C ASN A 3 24.21 26.57 -4.02
N TYR A 4 24.53 26.16 -5.26
CA TYR A 4 23.56 25.54 -6.18
C TYR A 4 23.85 24.07 -6.50
N MET A 5 24.99 23.53 -6.08
CA MET A 5 25.41 22.17 -6.42
C MET A 5 24.56 21.09 -5.70
N ASN A 6 24.03 21.40 -4.53
CA ASN A 6 23.36 20.41 -3.67
C ASN A 6 21.83 20.36 -3.88
N GLY A 7 21.30 20.97 -4.94
CA GLY A 7 19.85 20.98 -5.20
C GLY A 7 19.31 19.57 -5.44
N VAL A 8 20.00 18.82 -6.30
CA VAL A 8 19.66 17.43 -6.66
C VAL A 8 19.84 16.51 -5.46
N ASP A 9 20.97 16.61 -4.74
CA ASP A 9 21.23 15.78 -3.55
C ASP A 9 20.19 15.97 -2.46
N LYS A 10 19.72 17.21 -2.25
CA LYS A 10 18.67 17.52 -1.27
C LYS A 10 17.33 16.94 -1.68
N GLN A 11 16.99 17.01 -2.97
CA GLN A 11 15.79 16.38 -3.50
C GLN A 11 15.84 14.86 -3.33
N ASP A 12 16.96 14.23 -3.71
CA ASP A 12 17.15 12.79 -3.56
C ASP A 12 17.12 12.36 -2.09
N GLN A 13 17.67 13.17 -1.18
CA GLN A 13 17.57 12.95 0.26
C GLN A 13 16.12 13.00 0.75
N GLN A 14 15.34 13.99 0.31
CA GLN A 14 13.91 14.10 0.66
C GLN A 14 13.10 12.91 0.13
N LEU A 15 13.36 12.49 -1.12
CA LEU A 15 12.70 11.34 -1.74
C LEU A 15 13.09 10.01 -1.07
N SER A 16 14.35 9.87 -0.67
CA SER A 16 14.85 8.68 0.03
C SER A 16 14.26 8.49 1.43
N SER A 17 13.77 9.58 2.04
CA SER A 17 13.20 9.56 3.41
C SER A 17 11.81 8.93 3.46
N PHE A 18 11.08 8.91 2.34
CA PHE A 18 9.72 8.37 2.28
C PHE A 18 9.47 7.57 1.00
N PRO A 19 10.18 6.44 0.80
CA PRO A 19 10.02 5.65 -0.41
C PRO A 19 8.59 5.09 -0.47
N VAL A 20 7.82 5.49 -1.49
CA VAL A 20 6.58 4.77 -1.84
C VAL A 20 6.90 3.35 -2.33
N MET A 21 8.17 3.15 -2.73
CA MET A 21 8.71 1.94 -3.30
C MET A 21 8.63 0.75 -2.32
N ARG A 22 7.58 -0.07 -2.45
CA ARG A 22 7.52 -1.41 -1.86
C ARG A 22 8.42 -2.37 -2.65
N ARG A 23 8.79 -3.54 -2.09
CA ARG A 23 9.46 -4.60 -2.87
C ARG A 23 8.56 -5.02 -4.04
N TYR A 24 9.00 -4.75 -5.27
CA TYR A 24 8.30 -5.18 -6.48
C TYR A 24 9.07 -6.31 -7.17
N ALA A 25 8.36 -7.38 -7.53
CA ALA A 25 8.93 -8.48 -8.32
C ALA A 25 9.21 -8.11 -9.80
N LYS A 26 8.64 -7.00 -10.29
CA LYS A 26 8.75 -6.56 -11.68
C LYS A 26 9.35 -5.15 -11.76
N GLY A 27 10.45 -5.00 -12.51
CA GLY A 27 11.26 -3.78 -12.56
C GLY A 27 10.54 -2.53 -13.08
N TYR A 28 9.62 -2.66 -14.04
CA TYR A 28 8.89 -1.50 -14.58
C TYR A 28 8.06 -0.78 -13.51
N LYS A 29 7.57 -1.49 -12.49
CA LYS A 29 6.85 -0.87 -11.37
C LYS A 29 7.77 0.06 -10.59
N LYS A 30 9.04 -0.32 -10.42
CA LYS A 30 10.07 0.51 -9.76
C LYS A 30 10.21 1.86 -10.47
N ILE A 31 10.27 1.85 -11.79
CA ILE A 31 10.40 3.06 -12.62
C ILE A 31 9.14 3.93 -12.48
N PHE A 32 7.96 3.34 -12.56
CA PHE A 32 6.69 4.06 -12.40
C PHE A 32 6.61 4.78 -11.05
N PHE A 33 6.88 4.09 -9.94
CA PHE A 33 6.82 4.70 -8.61
C PHE A 33 7.90 5.76 -8.41
N TYR A 34 9.09 5.58 -8.97
CA TYR A 34 10.12 6.61 -8.96
C TYR A 34 9.66 7.89 -9.69
N LEU A 35 9.12 7.75 -10.90
CA LEU A 35 8.59 8.89 -11.65
C LEU A 35 7.45 9.57 -10.89
N PHE A 36 6.54 8.79 -10.29
CA PHE A 36 5.46 9.31 -9.47
C PHE A 36 5.98 10.13 -8.29
N ASP A 37 6.96 9.62 -7.54
CA ASP A 37 7.56 10.32 -6.40
C ASP A 37 8.24 11.64 -6.82
N VAL A 38 8.94 11.65 -7.96
CA VAL A 38 9.53 12.87 -8.53
C VAL A 38 8.44 13.88 -8.94
N THR A 39 7.38 13.42 -9.60
CA THR A 39 6.27 14.31 -9.97
C THR A 39 5.59 14.92 -8.75
N LEU A 40 5.41 14.15 -7.67
CA LEU A 40 4.79 14.62 -6.44
C LEU A 40 5.63 15.67 -5.72
N PHE A 41 6.96 15.53 -5.77
CA PHE A 41 7.87 16.55 -5.26
C PHE A 41 7.81 17.83 -6.10
N ASN A 42 7.77 17.70 -7.42
CA ASN A 42 7.66 18.87 -8.30
C ASN A 42 6.35 19.64 -8.09
N THR A 43 5.23 18.94 -7.95
CA THR A 43 3.93 19.58 -7.66
C THR A 43 3.94 20.26 -6.29
N TYR A 44 4.59 19.68 -5.28
CA TYR A 44 4.79 20.31 -3.98
C TYR A 44 5.58 21.62 -4.09
N VAL A 45 6.67 21.64 -4.86
CA VAL A 45 7.47 22.86 -5.10
C VAL A 45 6.59 23.94 -5.73
N VAL A 46 5.84 23.60 -6.79
CA VAL A 46 4.91 24.54 -7.45
C VAL A 46 3.83 25.04 -6.47
N HIS A 47 3.22 24.15 -5.69
CA HIS A 47 2.21 24.51 -4.71
C HIS A 47 2.75 25.46 -3.64
N LYS A 48 3.99 25.25 -3.20
CA LYS A 48 4.66 26.13 -2.23
C LYS A 48 4.89 27.53 -2.80
N GLU A 49 5.25 27.65 -4.07
CA GLU A 49 5.45 28.95 -4.74
C GLU A 49 4.13 29.72 -4.89
N ILE A 50 3.04 29.03 -5.24
CA ILE A 50 1.72 29.64 -5.43
C ILE A 50 1.11 30.08 -4.10
N THR A 51 1.04 29.16 -3.14
CA THR A 51 0.32 29.39 -1.88
C THR A 51 1.18 30.17 -0.87
N LYS A 52 2.50 30.25 -1.09
CA LYS A 52 3.51 30.85 -0.18
C LYS A 52 3.47 30.28 1.24
N THR A 53 2.82 29.14 1.43
CA THR A 53 2.68 28.46 2.71
C THR A 53 3.86 27.53 2.94
N LYS A 54 4.36 27.51 4.18
CA LYS A 54 5.40 26.58 4.60
C LYS A 54 4.73 25.32 5.14
N LYS A 55 4.21 24.48 4.24
CA LYS A 55 3.74 23.13 4.58
C LYS A 55 4.88 22.13 4.42
N HIS A 56 4.99 21.15 5.30
CA HIS A 56 6.00 20.10 5.14
C HIS A 56 5.60 19.14 4.02
N PHE A 57 6.58 18.51 3.36
CA PHE A 57 6.31 17.60 2.25
C PHE A 57 5.45 16.39 2.68
N SER A 58 5.63 15.86 3.90
CA SER A 58 4.79 14.77 4.42
C SER A 58 3.32 15.14 4.45
N ASP A 59 3.01 16.33 4.93
CA ASP A 59 1.63 16.75 5.16
C ASP A 59 0.96 17.04 3.82
N PHE A 60 1.70 17.61 2.86
CA PHE A 60 1.23 17.75 1.49
C PHE A 60 0.87 16.40 0.86
N ARG A 61 1.65 15.34 1.13
CA ARG A 61 1.34 14.00 0.63
C ARG A 61 0.07 13.41 1.23
N VAL A 62 -0.18 13.67 2.52
CA VAL A 62 -1.41 13.23 3.19
C VAL A 62 -2.61 13.94 2.58
N ASP A 63 -2.56 15.27 2.42
CA ASP A 63 -3.63 16.03 1.76
C ASP A 63 -3.95 15.49 0.36
N VAL A 64 -2.92 15.24 -0.45
CA VAL A 64 -3.10 14.72 -1.81
C VAL A 64 -3.75 13.33 -1.76
N ALA A 65 -3.37 12.49 -0.79
CA ALA A 65 -3.98 11.17 -0.63
C ALA A 65 -5.46 11.27 -0.21
N GLU A 66 -5.80 12.18 0.71
CA GLU A 66 -7.17 12.44 1.15
C GLU A 66 -8.03 12.94 -0.02
N GLN A 67 -7.54 13.93 -0.79
CA GLN A 67 -8.24 14.45 -1.98
C GLN A 67 -8.51 13.36 -3.03
N ILE A 68 -7.54 12.47 -3.26
CA ILE A 68 -7.70 11.33 -4.17
C ILE A 68 -8.78 10.38 -3.64
N LEU A 69 -8.79 10.09 -2.34
CA LEU A 69 -9.78 9.20 -1.73
C LEU A 69 -11.19 9.79 -1.80
N GLU A 70 -11.36 11.09 -1.59
CA GLU A 70 -12.64 11.78 -1.71
C GLU A 70 -13.17 11.77 -3.15
N THR A 71 -12.27 11.90 -4.13
CA THR A 71 -12.63 11.90 -5.56
C THR A 71 -13.08 10.51 -6.03
N ILE A 72 -12.57 9.45 -5.42
CA ILE A 72 -12.88 8.08 -5.83
C ILE A 72 -14.12 7.57 -5.09
N GLN A 73 -15.26 7.51 -5.79
CA GLN A 73 -16.39 6.70 -5.34
C GLN A 73 -16.03 5.21 -5.52
N LEU A 74 -15.76 4.52 -4.42
CA LEU A 74 -15.46 3.09 -4.46
C LEU A 74 -16.75 2.32 -4.81
N PRO A 75 -16.79 1.51 -5.88
CA PRO A 75 -17.90 0.61 -6.08
C PRO A 75 -17.96 -0.37 -4.90
N GLU A 76 -19.18 -0.72 -4.46
CA GLU A 76 -19.36 -1.79 -3.48
C GLU A 76 -18.62 -3.03 -3.99
N ARG A 77 -17.54 -3.39 -3.30
CA ARG A 77 -16.81 -4.60 -3.61
C ARG A 77 -17.69 -5.75 -3.12
N PRO A 78 -18.14 -6.67 -3.99
CA PRO A 78 -18.83 -7.86 -3.50
C PRO A 78 -17.91 -8.51 -2.45
N GLY A 79 -18.49 -8.79 -1.28
CA GLY A 79 -17.75 -9.30 -0.12
C GLY A 79 -16.78 -10.40 -0.55
N LYS A 80 -15.52 -10.28 -0.15
CA LYS A 80 -14.48 -11.21 -0.58
C LYS A 80 -14.76 -12.59 0.01
N GLY A 81 -15.36 -13.46 -0.79
CA GLY A 81 -15.74 -14.81 -0.41
C GLY A 81 -16.66 -15.44 -1.44
N ARG A 82 -16.80 -16.76 -1.40
CA ARG A 82 -17.88 -17.45 -2.11
C ARG A 82 -19.19 -17.01 -1.44
N PRO A 83 -20.22 -16.54 -2.18
CA PRO A 83 -21.51 -16.25 -1.59
C PRO A 83 -21.98 -17.51 -0.85
N SER A 84 -22.24 -17.38 0.45
CA SER A 84 -22.91 -18.44 1.19
C SER A 84 -24.32 -18.51 0.66
N ASN A 85 -24.65 -19.55 -0.11
CA ASN A 85 -26.05 -19.90 -0.28
C ASN A 85 -26.59 -20.15 1.12
N ALA A 86 -27.65 -19.45 1.53
CA ALA A 86 -28.31 -19.65 2.82
C ALA A 86 -28.84 -21.10 3.04
N ALA A 87 -28.70 -21.96 2.02
CA ALA A 87 -28.98 -23.38 2.04
C ALA A 87 -27.81 -24.27 2.52
N ASP A 88 -26.62 -23.70 2.81
CA ASP A 88 -25.51 -24.46 3.41
C ASP A 88 -25.82 -24.72 4.90
N SER A 89 -26.63 -25.75 5.11
CA SER A 89 -27.01 -26.34 6.39
C SER A 89 -25.78 -26.62 7.28
N PRO A 90 -25.85 -26.44 8.63
CA PRO A 90 -24.70 -26.53 9.55
C PRO A 90 -24.04 -27.92 9.63
N LEU A 91 -24.54 -28.90 8.88
CA LEU A 91 -23.94 -30.23 8.68
C LEU A 91 -22.52 -30.18 8.09
N ARG A 92 -22.10 -29.05 7.50
CA ARG A 92 -20.75 -28.89 6.96
C ARG A 92 -19.63 -28.85 8.02
N LEU A 93 -20.01 -28.85 9.31
CA LEU A 93 -19.11 -29.07 10.46
C LEU A 93 -19.15 -30.50 11.02
N GLN A 94 -19.70 -31.49 10.30
CA GLN A 94 -19.43 -32.89 10.62
C GLN A 94 -18.05 -33.26 10.07
N ALA A 95 -17.01 -32.77 10.76
CA ALA A 95 -15.65 -33.23 10.57
C ALA A 95 -15.67 -34.76 10.67
N LYS A 96 -15.50 -35.42 9.52
CA LYS A 96 -15.18 -36.84 9.44
C LYS A 96 -14.08 -37.11 10.45
N SER A 97 -14.41 -37.93 11.45
CA SER A 97 -13.50 -38.55 12.40
C SER A 97 -12.18 -38.88 11.70
N TRP A 98 -11.15 -38.11 12.02
CA TRP A 98 -9.78 -38.42 11.61
C TRP A 98 -9.39 -39.69 12.37
N ARG A 99 -9.62 -40.85 11.74
CA ARG A 99 -8.97 -42.11 12.11
C ARG A 99 -7.47 -41.87 11.93
N HIS A 100 -6.75 -41.47 12.98
CA HIS A 100 -5.29 -41.67 13.17
C HIS A 100 -4.86 -41.06 14.52
N CYS A 101 -5.37 -41.60 15.62
CA CYS A 101 -4.60 -41.67 16.85
C CYS A 101 -4.30 -43.16 17.07
N ARG A 102 -3.03 -43.54 17.00
CA ARG A 102 -2.60 -44.94 17.04
C ARG A 102 -3.06 -45.58 18.35
N LYS A 103 -3.87 -46.65 18.27
CA LYS A 103 -3.97 -47.61 19.38
C LYS A 103 -2.64 -48.35 19.43
N ASN A 104 -1.86 -48.17 20.49
CA ASN A 104 -0.76 -49.10 20.77
C ASN A 104 -1.37 -50.46 21.15
N PRO A 105 -0.94 -51.58 20.54
CA PRO A 105 -1.32 -52.89 21.00
C PRO A 105 -0.51 -53.25 22.26
N SER A 106 -1.20 -53.78 23.25
CA SER A 106 -0.66 -54.41 24.46
C SER A 106 0.02 -55.74 24.14
N HIS A 107 1.19 -56.01 24.72
CA HIS A 107 1.75 -57.31 25.14
C HIS A 107 3.04 -56.96 25.93
N ASN A 108 3.36 -57.47 27.12
CA ASN A 108 3.05 -58.70 27.83
C ASN A 108 3.03 -58.41 29.34
#